data_AF-A0AA39XN12-F1
#
_entry.id   AF-A0AA39XN12-F1
#
_cell.length_a   1.000
_cell.length_b   1.000
_cell.length_c   1.000
_cell.angle_alpha   90.00
_cell.angle_beta   90.00
_cell.angle_gamma   90.00
#
_symmetry.space_group_name_H-M   'P 1'
#
loop_
_entity.id
_entity.type
_entity.pdbx_description
1 polymer ?
#
loop_
_entity_poly.entity_id
_entity_poly.type
_entity_poly.pdbx_seq_one_letter_code
_entity_poly.pdbx_strand_id
1 'polypeptide(L)'
;MPTYLCHGFRWQRRSIRVYVVVQNLDDASPEWIIPVKSAQCILESFYNLFDFLPYRNRSRSRSQSRGRQHRDQTPPPPLPNTRSSPTGGRNGRNGTAGAGGHFPDEISAQDWSIVKVLEEYDPLNLDEVSRPYAYVADYVVRVDLSAGIAEEMKRYEDRQQQLQQQTSTNDNEAAPMTGATSDETGQRLAGKKPSRKAGGGWLEKLRDQLQRGEDICWYVVVNGDEARDW
;
A
#
# COMPACT_ATOMS: atom_id res chain seq x y z
N MET A 1 -9.54 -4.12 -18.39
CA MET A 1 -9.77 -3.47 -17.09
C MET A 1 -8.79 -4.06 -16.09
N PRO A 2 -7.89 -3.25 -15.51
CA PRO A 2 -7.09 -3.67 -14.36
C PRO A 2 -7.92 -4.42 -13.32
N THR A 3 -7.42 -5.57 -12.89
CA THR A 3 -8.03 -6.37 -11.81
C THR A 3 -6.99 -6.53 -10.72
N TYR A 4 -7.42 -6.34 -9.48
CA TYR A 4 -6.54 -6.39 -8.32
C TYR A 4 -7.04 -7.45 -7.35
N LEU A 5 -6.10 -8.20 -6.78
CA LEU A 5 -6.35 -8.97 -5.58
C LEU A 5 -5.84 -8.15 -4.41
N CYS A 6 -6.69 -7.91 -3.42
CA CYS A 6 -6.32 -7.18 -2.22
C CYS A 6 -6.74 -7.92 -0.95
N HIS A 7 -5.95 -7.74 0.10
CA HIS A 7 -6.27 -8.16 1.45
C HIS A 7 -6.52 -6.91 2.29
N GLY A 8 -7.72 -6.79 2.86
CA GLY A 8 -8.16 -5.54 3.46
C GLY A 8 -9.58 -5.61 3.95
N PHE A 9 -10.25 -4.47 4.06
CA PHE A 9 -11.66 -4.37 4.44
C PHE A 9 -12.38 -3.36 3.56
N ARG A 10 -13.71 -3.48 3.50
CA ARG A 10 -14.56 -2.51 2.79
C ARG A 10 -14.70 -1.23 3.60
N TRP A 11 -14.61 -0.09 2.92
CA TRP A 11 -14.90 1.22 3.47
C TRP A 11 -16.11 1.80 2.76
N GLN A 12 -17.20 1.98 3.50
CA GLN A 12 -18.48 2.36 2.90
C GLN A 12 -18.40 3.79 2.35
N ARG A 13 -18.97 4.01 1.16
CA ARG A 13 -18.94 5.33 0.49
C ARG A 13 -19.49 6.44 1.38
N ARG A 14 -20.54 6.15 2.17
CA ARG A 14 -21.09 7.10 3.15
C ARG A 14 -20.06 7.48 4.21
N SER A 15 -19.30 6.53 4.72
CA SER A 15 -18.24 6.77 5.71
C SER A 15 -17.08 7.55 5.10
N ILE A 16 -16.70 7.28 3.85
CA ILE A 16 -15.68 8.04 3.10
C ILE A 16 -16.08 9.50 2.99
N ARG A 17 -17.32 9.78 2.55
CA ARG A 17 -17.85 11.16 2.47
C ARG A 17 -17.77 11.88 3.82
N VAL A 18 -18.19 11.22 4.90
CA VAL A 18 -18.11 11.80 6.26
C VAL A 18 -16.67 12.05 6.65
N TYR A 19 -15.76 11.10 6.38
CA TYR A 19 -14.34 11.22 6.71
C TYR A 19 -13.69 12.41 5.99
N VAL A 20 -13.89 12.54 4.68
CA VAL A 20 -13.37 13.66 3.86
C VAL A 20 -13.82 15.01 4.42
N VAL A 21 -15.10 15.13 4.80
CA VAL A 21 -15.65 16.37 5.36
C VAL A 21 -15.10 16.65 6.76
N VAL A 22 -15.12 15.66 7.67
CA VAL A 22 -14.69 15.85 9.07
C VAL A 22 -13.20 16.15 9.17
N GLN A 23 -12.38 15.54 8.31
CA GLN A 23 -10.93 15.76 8.28
C GLN A 23 -10.51 16.92 7.35
N ASN A 24 -11.48 17.63 6.76
CA ASN A 24 -11.26 18.77 5.86
C ASN A 24 -10.26 18.47 4.72
N LEU A 25 -10.52 17.39 3.98
CA LEU A 25 -9.66 16.91 2.89
C LEU A 25 -10.13 17.50 1.55
N ASP A 26 -9.78 18.77 1.30
CA ASP A 26 -10.26 19.52 0.12
C ASP A 26 -9.77 18.93 -1.22
N ASP A 27 -8.61 18.28 -1.23
CA ASP A 27 -8.03 17.61 -2.41
C ASP A 27 -8.54 16.18 -2.62
N ALA A 28 -9.37 15.66 -1.72
CA ALA A 28 -9.92 14.31 -1.81
C ALA A 28 -11.33 14.31 -2.38
N SER A 29 -11.53 13.60 -3.49
CA SER A 29 -12.89 13.29 -3.98
C SER A 29 -13.44 12.07 -3.25
N PRO A 30 -14.53 12.19 -2.48
CA PRO A 30 -15.10 11.04 -1.78
C PRO A 30 -15.79 10.05 -2.74
N GLU A 31 -16.12 10.46 -3.96
CA GLU A 31 -16.69 9.59 -5.00
C GLU A 31 -15.64 8.89 -5.86
N TRP A 32 -14.39 9.34 -5.79
CA TRP A 32 -13.31 8.91 -6.66
C TRP A 32 -11.97 9.01 -5.92
N ILE A 33 -11.65 7.96 -5.16
CA ILE A 33 -10.53 7.93 -4.21
C ILE A 33 -9.23 7.40 -4.82
N ILE A 34 -9.29 6.66 -5.93
CA ILE A 34 -8.09 6.10 -6.57
C ILE A 34 -7.11 7.14 -7.13
N PRO A 35 -7.56 8.26 -7.77
CA PRO A 35 -6.61 9.20 -8.37
C PRO A 35 -5.54 9.63 -7.40
N VAL A 36 -4.33 9.82 -7.93
CA VAL A 36 -3.12 10.05 -7.14
C VAL A 36 -3.31 11.15 -6.08
N LYS A 37 -3.97 12.26 -6.42
CA LYS A 37 -4.23 13.36 -5.48
C LYS A 37 -5.19 12.96 -4.35
N SER A 38 -6.33 12.35 -4.68
CA SER A 38 -7.30 11.87 -3.68
C SER A 38 -6.65 10.84 -2.76
N ALA A 39 -6.01 9.82 -3.34
CA ALA A 39 -5.37 8.75 -2.59
C ALA A 39 -4.26 9.30 -1.68
N GLN A 40 -3.42 10.20 -2.19
CA GLN A 40 -2.35 10.83 -1.40
C GLN A 40 -2.92 11.62 -0.22
N CYS A 41 -3.94 12.46 -0.46
CA CYS A 41 -4.56 13.27 0.60
C CYS A 41 -5.17 12.40 1.71
N ILE A 42 -5.87 11.32 1.34
CA ILE A 42 -6.46 10.37 2.30
C ILE A 42 -5.36 9.62 3.08
N LEU A 43 -4.34 9.11 2.39
CA LEU A 43 -3.27 8.35 3.04
C LEU A 43 -2.40 9.22 3.95
N GLU A 44 -2.11 10.46 3.57
CA GLU A 44 -1.41 11.42 4.44
C GLU A 44 -2.24 11.71 5.70
N SER A 45 -3.56 11.87 5.56
CA SER A 45 -4.48 12.00 6.69
C SER A 45 -4.41 10.79 7.62
N PHE A 46 -4.35 9.56 7.09
CA PHE A 46 -4.19 8.35 7.90
C PHE A 46 -2.91 8.39 8.73
N TYR A 47 -1.77 8.72 8.13
CA TYR A 47 -0.50 8.79 8.85
C TYR A 47 -0.40 9.94 9.86
N ASN A 48 -1.22 10.98 9.70
CA ASN A 48 -1.32 12.07 10.67
C ASN A 48 -2.22 11.73 11.87
N LEU A 49 -3.28 10.94 11.65
CA LEU A 49 -4.28 10.63 12.68
C LEU A 49 -4.02 9.32 13.42
N PHE A 50 -3.38 8.35 12.77
CA PHE A 50 -3.21 7.00 13.29
C PHE A 50 -1.74 6.68 13.53
N ASP A 51 -1.28 6.93 14.76
CA ASP A 51 0.11 6.75 15.22
C ASP A 51 0.60 5.28 15.21
N PHE A 52 -0.33 4.32 15.21
CA PHE A 52 -0.05 2.90 15.16
C PHE A 52 0.28 2.39 13.76
N LEU A 53 0.18 3.22 12.71
CA LEU A 53 0.50 2.82 11.35
C LEU A 53 2.01 2.70 11.14
N PRO A 54 2.51 1.57 10.61
CA PRO A 54 3.93 1.44 10.31
C PRO A 54 4.31 2.29 9.10
N TYR A 55 5.44 2.99 9.22
CA TYR A 55 6.02 3.72 8.10
C TYR A 55 6.72 2.75 7.14
N ARG A 56 6.40 2.85 5.85
CA ARG A 56 7.16 2.19 4.80
C ARG A 56 8.49 2.93 4.68
N ASN A 57 9.57 2.28 5.12
CA ASN A 57 10.87 2.92 5.35
C ASN A 57 11.43 3.56 4.06
N ARG A 58 11.13 4.85 3.83
CA ARG A 58 11.58 5.61 2.64
C ARG A 58 13.08 5.94 2.68
N SER A 59 13.77 5.58 3.77
CA SER A 59 15.09 6.11 4.14
C SER A 59 16.31 5.40 3.54
N ARG A 60 16.17 4.27 2.82
CA ARG A 60 17.34 3.60 2.21
C ARG A 60 17.72 4.05 0.80
N SER A 61 16.84 4.71 0.03
CA SER A 61 17.15 5.06 -1.37
C SER A 61 17.59 6.51 -1.59
N ARG A 62 17.40 7.43 -0.64
CA ARG A 62 17.70 8.88 -0.83
C ARG A 62 18.99 9.35 -0.15
N SER A 63 19.61 8.50 0.66
CA SER A 63 20.86 8.78 1.40
C SER A 63 22.13 8.40 0.63
N GLN A 64 22.06 7.64 -0.46
CA GLN A 64 23.24 7.32 -1.30
C GLN A 64 23.48 8.33 -2.45
N SER A 65 22.52 9.16 -2.82
CA SER A 65 22.65 10.12 -3.93
C SER A 65 23.09 11.54 -3.51
N ARG A 66 23.20 11.83 -2.20
CA ARG A 66 23.69 13.13 -1.70
C ARG A 66 25.17 13.15 -1.29
N GLY A 67 25.89 12.04 -1.46
CA GLY A 67 27.29 11.89 -1.08
C GLY A 67 28.30 12.01 -2.22
N ARG A 68 28.04 12.81 -3.27
CA ARG A 68 29.06 13.09 -4.31
C ARG A 68 28.78 14.37 -5.11
N GLN A 69 28.73 15.51 -4.43
CA GLN A 69 28.88 16.81 -5.08
C GLN A 69 29.88 17.67 -4.31
N HIS A 70 31.16 17.49 -4.63
CA HIS A 70 32.16 18.53 -4.44
C HIS A 70 33.39 18.27 -5.32
N ARG A 71 33.42 18.81 -6.53
CA ARG A 71 34.53 19.63 -7.04
C ARG A 71 34.36 20.06 -8.51
N ASP A 72 34.65 21.35 -8.69
CA ASP A 72 35.16 22.06 -9.85
C ASP A 72 34.24 22.33 -11.05
N GLN A 73 33.75 23.58 -11.04
CA GLN A 73 33.20 24.30 -12.17
C GLN A 73 34.34 24.78 -13.10
N THR A 74 34.23 24.48 -14.39
CA THR A 74 34.77 25.31 -15.47
C THR A 74 33.79 25.26 -16.65
N PRO A 75 33.39 26.41 -17.23
CA PRO A 75 32.47 26.42 -18.37
C PRO A 75 33.21 26.16 -19.70
N PRO A 76 32.64 25.40 -20.66
CA PRO A 76 33.21 25.25 -21.99
C PRO A 76 32.82 26.43 -22.93
N PRO A 77 33.64 26.71 -23.98
CA PRO A 77 33.38 27.79 -24.95
C PRO A 77 32.36 27.38 -26.03
N PRO A 78 31.77 28.34 -26.78
CA PRO A 78 30.78 28.02 -27.81
C PRO A 78 31.46 27.67 -29.15
N LEU A 79 30.91 26.70 -29.87
CA LEU A 79 31.25 26.40 -31.27
C LEU A 79 29.97 26.29 -32.13
N PRO A 80 30.08 26.51 -33.45
CA PRO A 80 28.99 27.08 -34.26
C PRO A 80 28.12 26.05 -34.98
N ASN A 81 26.95 26.54 -35.42
CA ASN A 81 25.96 25.87 -36.28
C ASN A 81 26.57 25.21 -37.52
N THR A 82 26.27 23.92 -37.73
CA THR A 82 26.10 23.33 -39.07
C THR A 82 25.08 22.20 -39.06
N ARG A 83 24.29 22.18 -40.13
CA ARG A 83 23.06 21.44 -40.37
C ARG A 83 23.35 20.27 -41.31
N SER A 84 23.02 19.03 -40.94
CA SER A 84 22.72 17.93 -41.89
C SER A 84 22.30 16.63 -41.20
N SER A 85 21.14 16.10 -41.59
CA SER A 85 20.72 14.69 -41.50
C SER A 85 21.24 13.92 -42.73
N PRO A 86 20.85 12.65 -42.96
CA PRO A 86 20.89 11.43 -42.14
C PRO A 86 21.66 10.29 -42.86
N THR A 87 22.03 9.20 -42.17
CA THR A 87 21.89 7.80 -42.67
C THR A 87 22.66 6.79 -41.80
N GLY A 88 21.96 5.74 -41.37
CA GLY A 88 22.36 4.33 -41.53
C GLY A 88 23.54 3.78 -40.73
N GLY A 89 23.26 2.81 -39.84
CA GLY A 89 24.31 1.88 -39.37
C GLY A 89 24.01 1.13 -38.07
N ARG A 90 23.32 0.00 -38.22
CA ARG A 90 23.10 -1.10 -37.26
C ARG A 90 24.26 -1.37 -36.27
N ASN A 91 23.93 -1.72 -35.03
CA ASN A 91 24.31 -3.02 -34.47
C ASN A 91 23.45 -3.42 -33.27
N GLY A 92 22.96 -4.66 -33.32
CA GLY A 92 22.02 -5.22 -32.36
C GLY A 92 22.66 -5.69 -31.07
N ARG A 93 21.81 -5.89 -30.06
CA ARG A 93 22.02 -6.80 -28.94
C ARG A 93 20.70 -7.07 -28.23
N ASN A 94 20.35 -8.35 -28.23
CA ASN A 94 19.56 -9.13 -27.27
C ASN A 94 18.13 -8.68 -26.94
N GLY A 95 17.19 -9.54 -27.36
CA GLY A 95 15.82 -9.49 -26.91
C GLY A 95 15.67 -9.73 -25.41
N THR A 96 14.73 -9.01 -24.84
CA THR A 96 13.81 -9.56 -23.84
C THR A 96 12.40 -9.16 -24.29
N ALA A 97 11.54 -10.16 -24.31
CA ALA A 97 10.20 -10.11 -24.85
C ALA A 97 9.28 -9.19 -24.03
N GLY A 98 8.29 -8.61 -24.71
CA GLY A 98 7.04 -8.18 -24.07
C GLY A 98 7.00 -6.76 -23.50
N ALA A 99 7.48 -5.75 -24.23
CA ALA A 99 7.10 -4.37 -23.95
C ALA A 99 5.68 -4.08 -24.47
N GLY A 100 4.67 -4.61 -23.79
CA GLY A 100 3.35 -3.97 -23.77
C GLY A 100 3.47 -2.72 -22.93
N GLY A 101 3.02 -1.56 -23.42
CA GLY A 101 3.17 -0.27 -22.75
C GLY A 101 2.68 -0.32 -21.31
N HIS A 102 3.60 -0.36 -20.35
CA HIS A 102 3.32 -0.30 -18.93
C HIS A 102 3.04 1.16 -18.58
N PHE A 103 1.78 1.60 -18.73
CA PHE A 103 1.34 2.78 -18.02
C PHE A 103 1.54 2.55 -16.52
N PRO A 104 2.01 3.56 -15.76
CA PRO A 104 2.12 3.42 -14.32
C PRO A 104 0.74 3.14 -13.74
N ASP A 105 0.61 2.00 -13.08
CA ASP A 105 -0.60 1.62 -12.35
C ASP A 105 -0.82 2.61 -11.21
N GLU A 106 -2.00 3.22 -11.10
CA GLU A 106 -2.32 4.25 -10.09
C GLU A 106 -2.06 3.76 -8.65
N ILE A 107 -2.15 2.43 -8.42
CA ILE A 107 -1.83 1.79 -7.14
C ILE A 107 -0.34 1.91 -6.79
N SER A 108 0.54 1.98 -7.79
CA SER A 108 1.99 2.16 -7.60
C SER A 108 2.31 3.53 -7.01
N ALA A 109 1.49 4.56 -7.27
CA ALA A 109 1.67 5.88 -6.68
C ALA A 109 1.55 5.85 -5.14
N GLN A 110 0.86 4.84 -4.60
CA GLN A 110 0.66 4.65 -3.17
C GLN A 110 1.80 3.83 -2.52
N ASP A 111 2.90 3.49 -3.23
CA ASP A 111 3.97 2.60 -2.72
C ASP A 111 4.80 3.16 -1.58
N TRP A 112 4.64 4.43 -1.27
CA TRP A 112 5.21 5.03 -0.07
C TRP A 112 4.42 4.68 1.20
N SER A 113 3.18 4.22 1.06
CA SER A 113 2.28 3.83 2.14
C SER A 113 2.20 2.31 2.26
N ILE A 114 2.05 1.81 3.49
CA ILE A 114 1.68 0.41 3.73
C ILE A 114 0.18 0.19 3.53
N VAL A 115 -0.61 1.25 3.76
CA VAL A 115 -2.05 1.26 3.50
C VAL A 115 -2.27 1.60 2.04
N LYS A 116 -3.13 0.84 1.39
CA LYS A 116 -3.58 1.06 0.02
C LYS A 116 -5.07 1.37 0.02
N VAL A 117 -5.47 2.28 -0.84
CA VAL A 117 -6.88 2.57 -1.11
C VAL A 117 -7.17 2.26 -2.56
N LEU A 118 -8.30 1.59 -2.79
CA LEU A 118 -8.72 1.14 -4.10
C LEU A 118 -10.24 1.10 -4.16
N GLU A 119 -10.79 1.22 -5.35
CA GLU A 119 -12.23 1.20 -5.59
C GLU A 119 -12.55 0.43 -6.87
N GLU A 120 -13.78 -0.05 -6.96
CA GLU A 120 -14.29 -0.65 -8.18
C GLU A 120 -14.80 0.45 -9.11
N TYR A 121 -14.52 0.29 -10.40
CA TYR A 121 -15.14 1.11 -11.44
C TYR A 121 -15.37 0.29 -12.70
N ASP A 122 -16.57 0.41 -13.24
CA ASP A 122 -16.95 -0.18 -14.51
C ASP A 122 -17.49 0.92 -15.43
N PRO A 123 -16.76 1.33 -16.49
CA PRO A 123 -17.19 2.39 -17.39
C PRO A 123 -18.39 1.99 -18.25
N LEU A 124 -18.74 0.69 -18.30
CA LEU A 124 -19.94 0.21 -18.99
C LEU A 124 -21.19 0.30 -18.11
N ASN A 125 -21.02 0.44 -16.80
CA ASN A 125 -22.12 0.65 -15.86
C ASN A 125 -22.42 2.15 -15.75
N LEU A 126 -23.51 2.58 -16.37
CA LEU A 126 -23.97 3.97 -16.37
C LEU A 126 -25.05 4.25 -15.31
N ASP A 127 -25.45 3.24 -14.52
CA ASP A 127 -26.51 3.36 -13.52
C ASP A 127 -25.98 3.89 -12.17
N GLU A 128 -24.68 3.70 -11.90
CA GLU A 128 -24.03 4.07 -10.65
C GLU A 128 -22.85 5.03 -10.91
N VAL A 129 -22.84 6.17 -10.22
CA VAL A 129 -21.71 7.14 -10.30
C VAL A 129 -20.47 6.61 -9.57
N SER A 130 -20.67 5.89 -8.47
CA SER A 130 -19.61 5.26 -7.68
C SER A 130 -20.14 4.01 -6.99
N ARG A 131 -19.25 3.05 -6.75
CA ARG A 131 -19.58 1.81 -6.06
C ARG A 131 -19.85 2.08 -4.58
N PRO A 132 -20.74 1.30 -3.93
CA PRO A 132 -21.17 1.54 -2.54
C PRO A 132 -20.05 1.41 -1.52
N TYR A 133 -18.96 0.74 -1.89
CA TYR A 133 -17.76 0.59 -1.07
C TYR A 133 -16.52 0.86 -1.91
N ALA A 134 -15.49 1.37 -1.23
CA ALA A 134 -14.11 1.24 -1.64
C ALA A 134 -13.42 0.24 -0.69
N TYR A 135 -12.13 0.05 -0.83
CA TYR A 135 -11.37 -0.89 -0.02
C TYR A 135 -10.11 -0.23 0.53
N VAL A 136 -9.82 -0.55 1.79
CA VAL A 136 -8.59 -0.18 2.48
C VAL A 136 -7.84 -1.47 2.76
N ALA A 137 -6.62 -1.56 2.25
CA ALA A 137 -5.86 -2.80 2.19
C ALA A 137 -4.42 -2.63 2.68
N ASP A 138 -3.83 -3.69 3.23
CA ASP A 138 -2.40 -3.77 3.51
C ASP A 138 -1.63 -4.47 2.39
N TYR A 139 -2.33 -5.23 1.54
CA TYR A 139 -1.78 -5.92 0.39
C TYR A 139 -2.63 -5.69 -0.85
N VAL A 140 -1.99 -5.33 -1.96
CA VAL A 140 -2.64 -5.19 -3.27
C VAL A 140 -1.66 -5.68 -4.33
N VAL A 141 -2.13 -6.54 -5.21
CA VAL A 141 -1.41 -6.95 -6.41
C VAL A 141 -2.33 -6.85 -7.62
N ARG A 142 -1.77 -6.47 -8.76
CA ARG A 142 -2.49 -6.57 -10.03
C ARG A 142 -2.48 -8.03 -10.50
N VAL A 143 -3.67 -8.55 -10.78
CA VAL A 143 -3.86 -9.89 -11.33
C VAL A 143 -4.06 -9.75 -12.83
N ASP A 144 -3.01 -10.08 -13.59
CA ASP A 144 -3.12 -10.30 -15.03
C ASP A 144 -3.52 -11.75 -15.32
N LEU A 145 -3.83 -12.08 -16.58
CA LEU A 145 -4.39 -13.38 -17.00
C LEU A 145 -3.55 -14.63 -16.63
N SER A 146 -2.30 -14.45 -16.19
CA SER A 146 -1.36 -15.53 -15.82
C SER A 146 -1.05 -15.64 -14.33
N ALA A 147 -1.54 -14.73 -13.48
CA ALA A 147 -1.22 -14.74 -12.05
C ALA A 147 -2.11 -15.74 -11.29
N GLY A 148 -1.48 -16.71 -10.61
CA GLY A 148 -2.18 -17.66 -9.75
C GLY A 148 -2.62 -17.01 -8.44
N ILE A 149 -3.93 -16.74 -8.29
CA ILE A 149 -4.52 -16.15 -7.07
C ILE A 149 -4.08 -16.90 -5.80
N ALA A 150 -4.12 -18.24 -5.83
CA ALA A 150 -3.72 -19.07 -4.69
C ALA A 150 -2.22 -18.96 -4.35
N GLU A 151 -1.37 -18.80 -5.36
CA GLU A 151 0.07 -18.60 -5.14
C GLU A 151 0.32 -17.25 -4.46
N GLU A 152 -0.43 -16.23 -4.89
CA GLU A 152 -0.30 -14.89 -4.35
C GLU A 152 -0.81 -14.77 -2.90
N MET A 153 -1.94 -15.42 -2.60
CA MET A 153 -2.44 -15.53 -1.23
C MET A 153 -1.40 -16.22 -0.34
N LYS A 154 -0.78 -17.30 -0.81
CA LYS A 154 0.28 -18.00 -0.08
C LYS A 154 1.50 -17.11 0.16
N ARG A 155 1.96 -16.35 -0.85
CA ARG A 155 3.08 -15.40 -0.70
C ARG A 155 2.79 -14.33 0.36
N TYR A 156 1.55 -13.88 0.45
CA TYR A 156 1.13 -12.96 1.50
C TYR A 156 1.17 -13.62 2.87
N GLU A 157 0.60 -14.83 3.02
CA GLU A 157 0.62 -15.59 4.27
C GLU A 157 2.05 -15.86 4.79
N ASP A 158 2.94 -16.29 3.90
CA ASP A 158 4.36 -16.54 4.23
C ASP A 158 5.04 -15.25 4.73
N ARG A 159 4.73 -14.09 4.11
CA ARG A 159 5.26 -12.79 4.52
C ARG A 159 4.75 -12.38 5.92
N GLN A 160 3.46 -12.56 6.19
CA GLN A 160 2.88 -12.24 7.49
C GLN A 160 3.48 -13.12 8.59
N GLN A 161 3.71 -14.41 8.31
CA GLN A 161 4.38 -15.32 9.25
C GLN A 161 5.82 -14.91 9.53
N GLN A 162 6.59 -14.49 8.51
CA GLN A 162 7.95 -13.99 8.68
C GLN A 162 7.98 -12.72 9.54
N LEU A 163 7.08 -11.77 9.29
CA LEU A 163 6.97 -10.55 10.09
C LEU A 163 6.62 -10.87 11.55
N GLN A 164 5.69 -11.79 11.78
CA GLN A 164 5.30 -12.23 13.12
C GLN A 164 6.44 -12.96 13.85
N GLN A 165 7.23 -13.78 13.15
CA GLN A 165 8.41 -14.43 13.72
C GLN A 165 9.48 -13.39 14.09
N GLN A 166 9.71 -12.39 13.23
CA GLN A 166 10.70 -11.34 13.46
C GLN A 166 10.34 -10.40 14.62
N THR A 167 9.05 -10.08 14.82
CA THR A 167 8.61 -9.32 16.01
C THR A 167 8.78 -10.15 17.28
N SER A 168 8.44 -11.45 17.23
CA SER A 168 8.56 -12.35 18.39
C SER A 168 10.01 -12.60 18.83
N THR A 169 10.98 -12.58 17.90
CA THR A 169 12.41 -12.69 18.24
C THR A 169 12.96 -11.45 18.93
N ASN A 170 12.45 -10.26 18.59
CA ASN A 170 12.91 -9.00 19.18
C ASN A 170 12.39 -8.80 20.61
N ASP A 171 11.20 -9.31 20.93
CA ASP A 171 10.63 -9.20 22.29
C ASP A 171 11.35 -10.11 23.31
N ASN A 172 12.05 -11.16 22.86
CA ASN A 172 12.76 -12.10 23.71
C ASN A 172 14.16 -11.62 24.18
N GLU A 173 14.72 -10.55 23.61
CA GLU A 173 15.99 -9.97 24.11
C GLU A 173 15.79 -8.90 25.21
N ALA A 174 14.55 -8.53 25.53
CA ALA A 174 14.21 -7.47 26.50
C ALA A 174 13.65 -7.97 27.85
N ALA A 175 13.79 -9.25 28.18
CA ALA A 175 13.39 -9.77 29.50
C ALA A 175 14.60 -9.80 30.47
N PRO A 176 14.65 -8.94 31.51
CA PRO A 176 15.62 -9.12 32.59
C PRO A 176 15.28 -10.41 33.36
N MET A 177 16.28 -11.29 33.48
CA MET A 177 16.29 -12.45 34.36
C MET A 177 15.99 -12.02 35.81
N THR A 178 14.78 -12.25 36.28
CA THR A 178 14.47 -12.22 37.72
C THR A 178 14.03 -13.60 38.21
N GLY A 179 14.97 -14.22 38.91
CA GLY A 179 14.85 -15.22 39.98
C GLY A 179 13.55 -16.00 40.16
N ALA A 180 13.69 -17.31 40.04
CA ALA A 180 12.77 -18.29 40.62
C ALA A 180 12.61 -18.10 42.13
N THR A 181 11.37 -18.04 42.62
CA THR A 181 11.01 -18.50 43.97
C THR A 181 9.66 -19.21 43.90
N SER A 182 9.67 -20.48 44.28
CA SER A 182 8.51 -21.33 44.54
C SER A 182 7.63 -20.74 45.63
N ASP A 183 6.30 -20.85 45.51
CA ASP A 183 5.52 -21.58 46.52
C ASP A 183 4.09 -21.91 46.06
N GLU A 184 3.58 -22.97 46.66
CA GLU A 184 2.39 -23.74 46.32
C GLU A 184 1.08 -23.11 46.86
N THR A 185 -0.06 -23.61 46.34
CA THR A 185 -1.43 -23.59 46.93
C THR A 185 -2.46 -22.60 46.32
N GLY A 186 -3.55 -23.14 45.75
CA GLY A 186 -4.81 -22.41 45.58
C GLY A 186 -5.70 -22.86 44.40
N GLN A 187 -6.76 -23.60 44.69
CA GLN A 187 -7.75 -24.14 43.75
C GLN A 187 -8.62 -23.09 43.03
N ARG A 188 -8.75 -23.29 41.71
CA ARG A 188 -9.88 -23.08 40.78
C ARG A 188 -10.98 -22.06 41.12
N LEU A 189 -11.10 -21.04 40.25
CA LEU A 189 -12.37 -20.65 39.64
C LEU A 189 -12.13 -20.35 38.15
N ALA A 190 -12.60 -21.27 37.29
CA ALA A 190 -12.59 -21.12 35.83
C ALA A 190 -13.68 -20.13 35.40
N GLY A 191 -13.45 -18.84 35.65
CA GLY A 191 -14.09 -17.79 34.86
C GLY A 191 -13.55 -17.91 33.44
N LYS A 192 -14.42 -18.23 32.49
CA LYS A 192 -14.11 -18.20 31.05
C LYS A 192 -13.77 -16.74 30.73
N LYS A 193 -12.49 -16.37 30.89
CA LYS A 193 -11.96 -15.08 30.48
C LYS A 193 -12.39 -14.92 29.02
N PRO A 194 -13.02 -13.81 28.62
CA PRO A 194 -13.18 -13.54 27.21
C PRO A 194 -11.79 -13.70 26.60
N SER A 195 -11.70 -14.52 25.55
CA SER A 195 -10.49 -14.66 24.76
C SER A 195 -10.04 -13.24 24.43
N ARG A 196 -9.05 -12.74 25.17
CA ARG A 196 -8.33 -11.55 24.78
C ARG A 196 -7.50 -12.00 23.59
N LYS A 197 -8.10 -12.00 22.40
CA LYS A 197 -7.34 -11.59 21.20
C LYS A 197 -6.98 -10.13 21.46
N ALA A 198 -5.96 -9.95 22.30
CA ALA A 198 -5.49 -8.67 22.76
C ALA A 198 -4.82 -8.00 21.57
N GLY A 199 -5.52 -7.02 20.98
CA GLY A 199 -5.00 -6.15 19.94
C GLY A 199 -4.81 -6.87 18.62
N GLY A 200 -5.80 -6.76 17.75
CA GLY A 200 -5.60 -6.97 16.32
C GLY A 200 -4.38 -6.22 15.80
N GLY A 201 -3.83 -6.69 14.68
CA GLY A 201 -2.75 -5.99 13.97
C GLY A 201 -3.12 -4.53 13.68
N TRP A 202 -2.14 -3.72 13.27
CA TRP A 202 -2.38 -2.30 12.94
C TRP A 202 -3.56 -2.12 11.96
N LEU A 203 -3.77 -3.06 11.03
CA LEU A 203 -4.88 -3.02 10.07
C LEU A 203 -6.26 -3.20 10.73
N GLU A 204 -6.37 -4.08 11.72
CA GLU A 204 -7.61 -4.25 12.51
C GLU A 204 -7.95 -2.98 13.29
N LYS A 205 -6.93 -2.33 13.88
CA LYS A 205 -7.11 -1.04 14.55
C LYS A 205 -7.57 0.03 13.57
N LEU A 206 -6.96 0.10 12.37
CA LEU A 206 -7.37 1.05 11.33
C LEU A 206 -8.81 0.81 10.90
N ARG A 207 -9.19 -0.45 10.66
CA ARG A 207 -10.58 -0.81 10.36
C ARG A 207 -11.53 -0.34 11.45
N ASP A 208 -11.21 -0.59 12.71
CA ASP A 208 -12.11 -0.23 13.81
C ASP A 208 -12.31 1.29 13.94
N GLN A 209 -11.34 2.10 13.49
CA GLN A 209 -11.47 3.57 13.42
C GLN A 209 -12.28 4.03 12.19
N LEU A 210 -12.13 3.38 11.02
CA LEU A 210 -12.75 3.82 9.77
C LEU A 210 -14.11 3.19 9.47
N GLN A 211 -14.26 1.91 9.76
CA GLN A 211 -15.42 1.09 9.40
C GLN A 211 -15.57 -0.11 10.35
N ARG A 212 -15.95 0.18 11.60
CA ARG A 212 -16.11 -0.85 12.63
C ARG A 212 -17.08 -1.94 12.20
N GLY A 213 -16.68 -3.20 12.42
CA GLY A 213 -17.52 -4.37 12.20
C GLY A 213 -17.43 -4.98 10.80
N GLU A 214 -16.65 -4.41 9.87
CA GLU A 214 -16.33 -5.09 8.62
C GLU A 214 -15.30 -6.21 8.83
N ASP A 215 -15.30 -7.16 7.91
CA ASP A 215 -14.33 -8.25 7.93
C ASP A 215 -13.08 -7.85 7.14
N ILE A 216 -11.93 -8.26 7.68
CA ILE A 216 -10.67 -8.23 6.93
C ILE A 216 -10.55 -9.55 6.19
N CYS A 217 -10.57 -9.50 4.86
CA CYS A 217 -10.48 -10.68 4.01
C CYS A 217 -9.96 -10.31 2.61
N TRP A 218 -9.95 -11.30 1.72
CA TRP A 218 -9.52 -11.14 0.34
C TRP A 218 -10.66 -10.64 -0.54
N TYR A 219 -10.37 -9.66 -1.39
CA TYR A 219 -11.28 -9.12 -2.40
C TYR A 219 -10.62 -9.09 -3.77
N VAL A 220 -11.41 -9.33 -4.81
CA VAL A 220 -11.04 -9.09 -6.20
C VAL A 220 -11.74 -7.81 -6.63
N VAL A 221 -10.97 -6.82 -7.04
CA VAL A 221 -11.44 -5.47 -7.35
C VAL A 221 -11.10 -5.16 -8.79
N VAL A 222 -12.14 -4.87 -9.58
CA VAL A 222 -12.00 -4.49 -10.99
C VAL A 222 -12.09 -2.98 -11.08
N ASN A 223 -11.03 -2.35 -11.57
CA ASN A 223 -11.03 -0.94 -11.89
C ASN A 223 -10.86 -0.80 -13.41
N GLY A 224 -11.89 -0.29 -14.07
CA GLY A 224 -11.91 0.00 -15.49
C GLY A 224 -11.40 1.37 -15.88
N ASP A 225 -10.89 2.17 -14.94
CA ASP A 225 -10.38 3.50 -15.28
C ASP A 225 -9.02 3.29 -15.94
N GLU A 226 -8.94 3.79 -17.16
CA GLU A 226 -7.69 3.82 -17.89
C GLU A 226 -6.94 5.08 -17.43
N ALA A 227 -5.65 4.93 -17.14
CA ALA A 227 -4.82 6.08 -16.80
C ALA A 227 -4.96 7.14 -17.89
N ARG A 228 -5.47 8.32 -17.53
CA ARG A 228 -5.69 9.42 -18.47
C ARG A 228 -4.44 10.28 -18.51
N ASP A 229 -3.85 10.41 -19.69
CA ASP A 229 -2.81 11.40 -19.95
C ASP A 229 -3.46 12.79 -19.97
N TRP A 230 -3.42 13.52 -18.85
CA TRP A 230 -3.80 14.95 -18.79
C TRP A 230 -2.66 15.79 -18.22
#